data_AF-A0A964ZJ21-F1
#
_entry.id   AF-A0A964ZJ21-F1
#
_cell.length_a   1.000
_cell.length_b   1.000
_cell.length_c   1.000
_cell.angle_alpha   90.00
_cell.angle_beta   90.00
_cell.angle_gamma   90.00
#
_symmetry.space_group_name_H-M   'P 1'
#
loop_
_entity.id
_entity.type
_entity.pdbx_description
1 polymer ?
#
loop_
_entity_poly.entity_id
_entity_poly.type
_entity_poly.pdbx_seq_one_letter_code
_entity_poly.pdbx_strand_id
1 'polypeptide(L)'
;GATGATGATGATGATGATGATGATGATGATGAAGSYASPMSVATIPAAGYTLVLSDAGKLLYSLVSPTVTIPTNASVAFPIGTRIDIGQLGATTANIIFITPATGVTLNGATTSSQFDRGAYQMGSLIKIATNEWLFLKPVDELTP
;
A
#
# COMPACT_ATOMS: atom_id res chain seq x y z
N GLY A 1 -25.97 40.37 88.21
CA GLY A 1 -26.76 39.42 87.40
C GLY A 1 -26.01 39.18 86.11
N ALA A 2 -25.81 37.93 85.73
CA ALA A 2 -25.11 37.61 84.48
C ALA A 2 -25.99 38.01 83.28
N THR A 3 -25.41 38.80 82.38
CA THR A 3 -25.99 39.24 81.10
C THR A 3 -26.52 38.05 80.30
N GLY A 4 -27.74 38.18 79.76
CA GLY A 4 -28.42 37.12 79.00
C GLY A 4 -27.63 36.66 77.78
N ALA A 5 -27.73 35.37 77.46
CA ALA A 5 -27.02 34.75 76.34
C ALA A 5 -27.35 35.43 75.01
N THR A 6 -26.32 35.76 74.23
CA THR A 6 -26.43 36.27 72.86
C THR A 6 -27.27 35.31 72.02
N GLY A 7 -28.24 35.85 71.26
CA GLY A 7 -29.13 35.08 70.39
C GLY A 7 -28.35 34.31 69.32
N ALA A 8 -28.90 33.16 68.91
CA ALA A 8 -28.29 32.29 67.91
C ALA A 8 -28.09 33.02 66.57
N THR A 9 -26.91 32.87 65.98
CA THR A 9 -26.59 33.39 64.64
C THR A 9 -27.59 32.86 63.61
N GLY A 10 -28.08 33.74 62.73
CA GLY A 10 -29.03 33.38 61.67
C GLY A 10 -28.48 32.36 60.68
N ALA A 11 -29.37 31.61 60.04
CA ALA A 11 -29.00 30.58 59.06
C ALA A 11 -28.25 31.17 57.85
N THR A 12 -27.20 30.48 57.41
CA THR A 12 -26.46 30.83 56.19
C THR A 12 -27.38 30.83 54.97
N GLY A 13 -27.26 31.84 54.11
CA GLY A 13 -28.05 31.95 52.88
C GLY A 13 -27.80 30.81 51.88
N ALA A 14 -28.77 30.58 50.99
CA ALA A 14 -28.70 29.54 49.97
C ALA A 14 -27.56 29.79 48.96
N THR A 15 -26.87 28.73 48.55
CA THR A 15 -25.85 28.77 47.48
C THR A 15 -26.47 29.24 46.16
N GLY A 16 -25.77 30.12 45.44
CA GLY A 16 -26.21 30.65 44.14
C GLY A 16 -26.29 29.57 43.04
N ALA A 17 -27.05 29.85 41.99
CA ALA A 17 -27.21 28.95 40.85
C ALA A 17 -25.90 28.76 40.06
N THR A 18 -25.65 27.54 39.57
CA THR A 18 -24.53 27.23 38.67
C THR A 18 -24.64 28.03 37.37
N GLY A 19 -23.51 28.56 36.88
CA GLY A 19 -23.45 29.32 35.62
C GLY A 19 -23.74 28.47 34.38
N ALA A 20 -24.11 29.12 33.28
CA ALA A 20 -24.39 28.47 32.01
C ALA A 20 -23.13 27.81 31.39
N THR A 21 -23.31 26.66 30.75
CA THR A 21 -22.26 25.99 29.96
C THR A 21 -21.78 26.88 28.81
N GLY A 22 -20.46 26.95 28.59
CA GLY A 22 -19.87 27.73 27.51
C GLY A 22 -20.23 27.22 26.11
N ALA A 23 -20.09 28.09 25.10
CA ALA A 23 -20.37 27.74 23.71
C ALA A 23 -19.40 26.67 23.18
N THR A 24 -19.91 25.77 22.34
CA THR A 24 -19.09 24.81 21.59
C THR A 24 -18.11 25.53 20.66
N GLY A 25 -16.86 25.07 20.61
CA GLY A 25 -15.83 25.64 19.73
C GLY A 25 -16.13 25.43 18.23
N ALA A 26 -15.51 26.26 17.39
CA ALA A 26 -15.66 26.15 15.94
C ALA A 26 -15.13 24.81 15.40
N THR A 27 -15.75 24.29 14.34
CA THR A 27 -15.23 23.14 13.59
C THR A 27 -13.93 23.52 12.88
N GLY A 28 -12.94 22.62 12.86
CA GLY A 28 -11.66 22.83 12.19
C GLY A 28 -11.79 22.87 10.65
N ALA A 29 -10.78 23.43 9.98
CA ALA A 29 -10.74 23.50 8.53
C ALA A 29 -10.64 22.09 7.89
N THR A 30 -11.32 21.89 6.76
CA THR A 30 -11.13 20.70 5.92
C THR A 30 -9.72 20.70 5.34
N GLY A 31 -9.03 19.55 5.36
CA GLY A 31 -7.70 19.39 4.77
C GLY A 31 -7.71 19.53 3.25
N ALA A 32 -6.53 19.78 2.66
CA ALA A 32 -6.38 19.86 1.21
C ALA A 32 -6.75 18.52 0.53
N ALA A 33 -7.37 18.59 -0.64
CA ALA A 33 -7.58 17.40 -1.46
C ALA A 33 -6.23 16.86 -1.94
N GLY A 34 -6.02 15.54 -1.80
CA GLY A 34 -4.87 14.86 -2.38
C GLY A 34 -4.99 14.77 -3.91
N SER A 35 -3.86 14.82 -4.62
CA SER A 35 -3.76 14.58 -6.06
C SER A 35 -2.57 13.67 -6.34
N TYR A 36 -2.66 12.84 -7.38
CA TYR A 36 -1.49 12.11 -7.88
C TYR A 36 -0.59 13.09 -8.63
N ALA A 37 0.71 13.12 -8.30
CA ALA A 37 1.66 14.03 -8.95
C ALA A 37 1.77 13.81 -10.47
N SER A 38 1.46 12.60 -10.95
CA SER A 38 1.40 12.22 -12.36
C SER A 38 0.59 10.93 -12.54
N PRO A 39 -0.04 10.70 -13.71
CA PRO A 39 -0.65 9.41 -14.01
C PRO A 39 0.42 8.31 -14.06
N MET A 40 0.04 7.10 -13.65
CA MET A 40 0.90 5.93 -13.80
C MET A 40 1.14 5.65 -15.29
N SER A 41 2.42 5.49 -15.66
CA SER A 41 2.77 5.07 -17.02
C SER A 41 2.49 3.58 -17.19
N VAL A 42 1.91 3.20 -18.33
CA VAL A 42 1.51 1.82 -18.62
C VAL A 42 2.23 1.34 -19.88
N ALA A 43 2.75 0.12 -19.88
CA ALA A 43 3.40 -0.48 -21.05
C ALA A 43 3.06 -1.96 -21.20
N THR A 44 3.04 -2.44 -22.45
CA THR A 44 2.74 -3.84 -22.76
C THR A 44 4.02 -4.69 -22.71
N ILE A 45 3.92 -5.89 -22.16
CA ILE A 45 4.95 -6.92 -22.17
C ILE A 45 4.78 -7.74 -23.47
N PRO A 46 5.79 -7.79 -24.35
CA PRO A 46 5.73 -8.55 -25.60
C PRO A 46 5.57 -10.04 -25.37
N ALA A 47 4.94 -10.73 -26.34
CA ALA A 47 4.74 -12.18 -26.30
C ALA A 47 6.05 -12.98 -26.25
N ALA A 48 7.14 -12.42 -26.80
CA ALA A 48 8.47 -13.04 -26.78
C ALA A 48 9.14 -13.02 -25.39
N GLY A 49 8.53 -12.36 -24.39
CA GLY A 49 9.14 -12.10 -23.10
C GLY A 49 9.77 -10.72 -23.00
N TYR A 50 10.21 -10.35 -21.79
CA TYR A 50 10.72 -9.02 -21.48
C TYR A 50 11.69 -9.03 -20.31
N THR A 51 12.88 -8.47 -20.50
CA THR A 51 13.81 -8.21 -19.38
C THR A 51 13.58 -6.79 -18.88
N LEU A 52 13.34 -6.64 -17.57
CA LEU A 52 13.06 -5.34 -16.97
C LEU A 52 14.21 -4.36 -17.15
N VAL A 53 13.88 -3.09 -17.36
CA VAL A 53 14.84 -1.99 -17.52
C VAL A 53 14.53 -0.84 -16.56
N LEU A 54 15.50 0.04 -16.30
CA LEU A 54 15.35 1.14 -15.32
C LEU A 54 14.11 2.01 -15.55
N SER A 55 13.69 2.19 -16.81
CA SER A 55 12.52 2.98 -17.15
C SER A 55 11.20 2.37 -16.70
N ASP A 56 11.18 1.13 -16.20
CA ASP A 56 9.97 0.46 -15.75
C ASP A 56 9.60 0.80 -14.31
N ALA A 57 10.51 1.44 -13.58
CA ALA A 57 10.25 1.91 -12.22
C ALA A 57 8.97 2.76 -12.17
N GLY A 58 8.01 2.33 -11.33
CA GLY A 58 6.72 2.98 -11.14
C GLY A 58 5.69 2.72 -12.25
N LYS A 59 5.99 1.90 -13.25
CA LYS A 59 5.04 1.54 -14.31
C LYS A 59 4.14 0.37 -13.94
N LEU A 60 2.99 0.31 -14.60
CA LEU A 60 2.25 -0.93 -14.81
C LEU A 60 2.70 -1.57 -16.13
N LEU A 61 3.32 -2.73 -16.05
CA LEU A 61 3.60 -3.59 -17.19
C LEU A 61 2.51 -4.65 -17.30
N TYR A 62 1.96 -4.90 -18.49
CA TYR A 62 0.87 -5.88 -18.62
C TYR A 62 0.97 -6.76 -19.86
N SER A 63 0.40 -7.96 -19.82
CA SER A 63 0.28 -8.82 -21.01
C SER A 63 -1.08 -9.49 -21.11
N LEU A 64 -1.47 -9.80 -22.36
CA LEU A 64 -2.67 -10.56 -22.70
C LEU A 64 -2.35 -12.04 -22.98
N VAL A 65 -1.08 -12.42 -23.06
CA VAL A 65 -0.59 -13.76 -23.37
C VAL A 65 0.25 -14.29 -22.20
N SER A 66 1.04 -15.36 -22.41
CA SER A 66 1.89 -15.98 -21.39
C SER A 66 3.40 -15.70 -21.58
N PRO A 67 3.87 -14.46 -21.40
CA PRO A 67 5.29 -14.14 -21.52
C PRO A 67 6.08 -14.49 -20.25
N THR A 68 7.40 -14.60 -20.40
CA THR A 68 8.33 -14.56 -19.27
C THR A 68 8.87 -13.14 -19.10
N VAL A 69 8.74 -12.61 -17.88
CA VAL A 69 9.39 -11.38 -17.42
C VAL A 69 10.64 -11.76 -16.64
N THR A 70 11.79 -11.28 -17.09
CA THR A 70 13.07 -11.55 -16.44
C THR A 70 13.48 -10.41 -15.54
N ILE A 71 13.76 -10.71 -14.27
CA ILE A 71 14.37 -9.75 -13.34
C ILE A 71 15.88 -9.77 -13.57
N PRO A 72 16.48 -8.65 -14.04
CA PRO A 72 17.91 -8.59 -14.31
C PRO A 72 18.74 -8.57 -13.01
N THR A 73 20.02 -8.92 -13.15
CA THR A 73 21.00 -8.68 -12.07
C THR A 73 21.22 -7.19 -11.84
N ASN A 74 21.65 -6.81 -10.64
CA ASN A 74 22.02 -5.41 -10.35
C ASN A 74 23.15 -4.89 -11.24
N ALA A 75 24.06 -5.78 -11.65
CA ALA A 75 25.18 -5.42 -12.51
C ALA A 75 24.73 -5.03 -13.91
N SER A 76 23.68 -5.69 -14.44
CA SER A 76 23.10 -5.35 -15.74
C SER A 76 22.13 -4.17 -15.68
N VAL A 77 21.30 -4.09 -14.64
CA VAL A 77 20.27 -3.05 -14.48
C VAL A 77 20.15 -2.71 -12.99
N ALA A 78 20.78 -1.61 -12.58
CA ALA A 78 20.90 -1.21 -11.19
C ALA A 78 19.66 -0.43 -10.69
N PHE A 79 18.53 -1.11 -10.56
CA PHE A 79 17.33 -0.52 -9.96
C PHE A 79 17.63 -0.05 -8.51
N PRO A 80 17.18 1.14 -8.09
CA PRO A 80 17.24 1.55 -6.69
C PRO A 80 16.44 0.62 -5.77
N ILE A 81 16.93 0.37 -4.55
CA ILE A 81 16.13 -0.33 -3.52
C ILE A 81 14.85 0.47 -3.25
N GLY A 82 13.73 -0.22 -3.11
CA GLY A 82 12.39 0.37 -3.00
C GLY A 82 11.70 0.61 -4.34
N THR A 83 12.37 0.32 -5.47
CA THR A 83 11.71 0.36 -6.78
C THR A 83 10.52 -0.60 -6.80
N ARG A 84 9.35 -0.08 -7.18
CA ARG A 84 8.14 -0.85 -7.44
C ARG A 84 7.85 -0.90 -8.93
N ILE A 85 7.46 -2.06 -9.43
CA ILE A 85 6.95 -2.26 -10.79
C ILE A 85 5.69 -3.11 -10.67
N ASP A 86 4.56 -2.62 -11.17
CA ASP A 86 3.30 -3.37 -11.14
C ASP A 86 3.21 -4.23 -12.39
N ILE A 87 2.76 -5.47 -12.23
CA ILE A 87 2.57 -6.44 -13.30
C ILE A 87 1.08 -6.79 -13.39
N GLY A 88 0.49 -6.66 -14.57
CA GLY A 88 -0.89 -7.01 -14.87
C GLY A 88 -1.01 -8.19 -15.84
N GLN A 89 -1.64 -9.27 -15.39
CA GLN A 89 -2.07 -10.39 -16.23
C GLN A 89 -3.50 -10.16 -16.69
N LEU A 90 -3.69 -9.83 -17.97
CA LEU A 90 -5.00 -9.47 -18.55
C LEU A 90 -5.53 -10.53 -19.52
N GLY A 91 -4.87 -11.68 -19.64
CA GLY A 91 -5.27 -12.71 -20.59
C GLY A 91 -6.69 -13.22 -20.34
N ALA A 92 -7.50 -13.32 -21.40
CA ALA A 92 -8.93 -13.67 -21.32
C ALA A 92 -9.21 -15.14 -20.97
N THR A 93 -8.16 -15.98 -20.89
CA THR A 93 -8.28 -17.38 -20.48
C THR A 93 -7.52 -17.62 -19.19
N THR A 94 -8.00 -18.58 -18.41
CA THR A 94 -7.37 -19.06 -17.17
C THR A 94 -5.98 -19.71 -17.37
N ALA A 95 -5.50 -19.77 -18.62
CA ALA A 95 -4.20 -20.34 -19.00
C ALA A 95 -3.17 -19.28 -19.43
N ASN A 96 -3.58 -18.01 -19.55
CA ASN A 96 -2.67 -16.93 -19.93
C ASN A 96 -1.91 -16.45 -18.69
N ILE A 97 -0.73 -17.02 -18.46
CA ILE A 97 0.05 -16.86 -17.24
C ILE A 97 1.34 -16.08 -17.53
N ILE A 98 1.56 -14.97 -16.82
CA ILE A 98 2.85 -14.28 -16.83
C ILE A 98 3.79 -14.98 -15.84
N PHE A 99 4.95 -15.40 -16.33
CA PHE A 99 6.02 -15.96 -15.50
C PHE A 99 7.02 -14.87 -15.10
N ILE A 100 7.37 -14.80 -13.83
CA ILE A 100 8.37 -13.89 -13.27
C ILE A 100 9.61 -14.70 -12.91
N THR A 101 10.68 -14.53 -13.66
CA THR A 101 11.88 -15.36 -13.54
C THR A 101 13.10 -14.50 -13.17
N PRO A 102 13.72 -14.68 -12.00
CA PRO A 102 14.98 -14.02 -11.67
C PRO A 102 16.14 -14.53 -12.55
N ALA A 103 17.02 -13.63 -12.97
CA ALA A 103 18.30 -14.02 -13.55
C ALA A 103 19.16 -14.78 -12.52
N THR A 104 20.15 -15.55 -12.99
CA THR A 104 21.09 -16.25 -12.10
C THR A 104 21.75 -15.29 -11.12
N GLY A 105 21.73 -15.63 -9.83
CA GLY A 105 22.26 -14.77 -8.76
C GLY A 105 21.29 -13.70 -8.27
N VAL A 106 20.05 -13.67 -8.77
CA VAL A 106 18.94 -12.87 -8.23
C VAL A 106 18.02 -13.76 -7.41
N THR A 107 17.70 -13.32 -6.20
CA THR A 107 16.73 -13.94 -5.32
C THR A 107 15.37 -13.29 -5.53
N LEU A 108 14.36 -14.11 -5.79
CA LEU A 108 12.94 -13.72 -5.76
C LEU A 108 12.28 -14.40 -4.56
N ASN A 109 11.98 -13.63 -3.51
CA ASN A 109 11.43 -14.22 -2.28
C ASN A 109 10.05 -14.83 -2.55
N GLY A 110 9.84 -16.05 -2.03
CA GLY A 110 8.64 -16.84 -2.28
C GLY A 110 8.68 -17.67 -3.57
N ALA A 111 9.81 -17.70 -4.29
CA ALA A 111 10.03 -18.54 -5.46
C ALA A 111 11.47 -19.08 -5.54
N THR A 112 11.66 -20.32 -5.97
CA THR A 112 12.99 -20.93 -6.11
C THR A 112 13.62 -20.69 -7.49
N THR A 113 12.80 -20.64 -8.54
CA THR A 113 13.25 -20.49 -9.94
C THR A 113 12.39 -19.55 -10.75
N SER A 114 11.08 -19.50 -10.46
CA SER A 114 10.14 -18.58 -11.06
C SER A 114 8.93 -18.42 -10.13
N SER A 115 8.30 -17.26 -10.18
CA SER A 115 6.95 -17.05 -9.63
C SER A 115 5.98 -16.80 -10.77
N GLN A 116 4.69 -16.87 -10.49
CA GLN A 116 3.62 -16.63 -11.45
C GLN A 116 2.36 -16.17 -10.71
N PHE A 117 1.42 -15.59 -11.45
CA PHE A 117 0.06 -15.43 -10.93
C PHE A 117 -0.66 -16.78 -10.84
N ASP A 118 -1.71 -16.81 -10.04
CA ASP A 118 -2.57 -17.98 -9.94
C ASP A 118 -3.35 -18.18 -11.25
N ARG A 119 -3.99 -19.34 -11.41
CA ARG A 119 -4.78 -19.62 -12.60
C ARG A 119 -6.01 -18.71 -12.62
N GLY A 120 -6.01 -17.70 -13.48
CA GLY A 120 -7.06 -16.69 -13.52
C GLY A 120 -6.84 -15.64 -14.60
N ALA A 121 -7.89 -14.89 -14.92
CA ALA A 121 -7.81 -13.73 -15.79
C ALA A 121 -7.83 -12.45 -14.93
N TYR A 122 -7.23 -11.36 -15.42
CA TYR A 122 -7.28 -10.03 -14.80
C TYR A 122 -6.74 -9.97 -13.37
N GLN A 123 -5.49 -10.39 -13.20
CA GLN A 123 -4.77 -10.33 -11.93
C GLN A 123 -3.67 -9.28 -11.99
N MET A 124 -3.30 -8.76 -10.81
CA MET A 124 -2.18 -7.85 -10.68
C MET A 124 -1.31 -8.21 -9.48
N GLY A 125 -0.03 -7.86 -9.57
CA GLY A 125 0.96 -8.07 -8.51
C GLY A 125 2.09 -7.05 -8.64
N SER A 126 2.83 -6.86 -7.57
CA SER A 126 3.90 -5.87 -7.52
C SER A 126 5.24 -6.53 -7.29
N LEU A 127 6.21 -6.18 -8.14
CA LEU A 127 7.62 -6.42 -7.92
C LEU A 127 8.21 -5.28 -7.12
N ILE A 128 8.88 -5.59 -6.01
CA ILE A 128 9.52 -4.60 -5.14
C ILE A 128 10.96 -5.01 -4.89
N LYS A 129 11.92 -4.14 -5.23
CA LYS A 129 13.34 -4.38 -4.93
C LYS A 129 13.61 -4.12 -3.45
N ILE A 130 14.20 -5.07 -2.75
CA ILE A 130 14.49 -4.97 -1.32
C ILE A 130 15.98 -5.04 -0.97
N ALA A 131 16.81 -5.61 -1.85
CA ALA A 131 18.27 -5.54 -1.76
C ALA A 131 18.95 -5.60 -3.14
N THR A 132 20.28 -5.58 -3.17
CA THR A 132 21.10 -5.53 -4.40
C THR A 132 20.65 -6.56 -5.45
N ASN A 133 20.38 -7.80 -5.07
CA ASN A 133 19.85 -8.82 -5.99
C ASN A 133 18.62 -9.52 -5.40
N GLU A 134 17.84 -8.83 -4.58
CA GLU A 134 16.70 -9.43 -3.87
C GLU A 134 15.43 -8.64 -4.16
N TRP A 135 14.38 -9.37 -4.53
CA TRP A 135 13.07 -8.84 -4.90
C TRP A 135 11.95 -9.60 -4.19
N LEU A 136 10.88 -8.88 -3.90
CA LEU A 136 9.59 -9.46 -3.54
C LEU A 136 8.68 -9.44 -4.76
N PHE A 137 7.91 -10.50 -4.96
CA PHE A 137 6.73 -10.47 -5.82
C PHE A 137 5.49 -10.70 -4.96
N LEU A 138 4.71 -9.65 -4.77
CA LEU A 138 3.49 -9.67 -3.96
C LEU A 138 2.29 -9.77 -4.89
N LYS A 139 1.50 -10.81 -4.71
CA LYS A 139 0.26 -11.07 -5.46
C LYS A 139 -0.82 -11.57 -4.49
N PRO A 140 -2.11 -11.53 -4.87
CA PRO A 140 -3.16 -12.18 -4.09
C PRO A 140 -2.85 -13.65 -3.81
N VAL A 141 -3.42 -14.17 -2.71
CA VAL A 141 -3.32 -15.57 -2.33
C VAL A 141 -4.17 -16.41 -3.29
N ASP A 142 -3.68 -17.59 -3.64
CA ASP A 142 -4.41 -18.55 -4.46
C ASP A 142 -5.67 -19.00 -3.72
N GLU A 143 -6.84 -18.64 -4.24
CA GLU A 143 -8.13 -19.01 -3.64
C GLU A 143 -8.53 -20.47 -3.93
N LEU A 144 -7.73 -21.21 -4.74
CA LEU A 144 -8.08 -22.56 -5.22
C LEU A 144 -7.26 -23.69 -4.58
N THR A 145 -6.40 -23.41 -3.61
CA THR A 145 -5.76 -24.46 -2.79
C THR A 145 -6.35 -24.47 -1.39
N PRO A 146 -7.08 -25.52 -0.97
CA PRO A 146 -7.50 -25.70 0.41
C PRO A 146 -6.31 -25.89 1.36
#